data_AF-A0A6N8SIJ9-F1
#
_entry.id   AF-A0A6N8SIJ9-F1
#
_cell.length_a   1.000
_cell.length_b   1.000
_cell.length_c   1.000
_cell.angle_alpha   90.00
_cell.angle_beta   90.00
_cell.angle_gamma   90.00
#
_symmetry.space_group_name_H-M   'P 1'
#
loop_
_entity.id
_entity.type
_entity.pdbx_description
1 polymer ?
#
loop_
_entity_poly.entity_id
_entity_poly.type
_entity_poly.pdbx_seq_one_letter_code
_entity_poly.pdbx_strand_id
1 'polypeptide(L)' 'MDDIAGIFTSTTERTAWNITARHLARGQKDPVIMIIDGIEEERRRCIELLQAFAGRDVDIPAFMVDPNHQL' A
#
# COMPACT_ATOMS: atom_id res chain seq x y z
N MET A 1 2.21 -4.59 -26.42
CA MET A 1 1.96 -3.89 -25.15
C MET A 1 3.26 -4.03 -24.40
N ASP A 2 4.17 -3.09 -24.66
CA ASP A 2 5.59 -3.28 -24.39
C ASP A 2 5.86 -3.35 -22.89
N ASP A 3 6.65 -4.35 -22.54
CA ASP A 3 7.05 -4.73 -21.21
C ASP A 3 7.67 -3.55 -20.44
N ILE A 4 6.92 -3.04 -19.45
CA ILE A 4 7.46 -2.29 -18.31
C ILE A 4 8.26 -3.23 -17.38
N ALA A 5 8.92 -4.25 -17.94
CA ALA A 5 9.71 -5.23 -17.21
C ALA A 5 11.14 -4.73 -16.93
N GLY A 6 11.56 -3.60 -17.52
CA GLY A 6 12.93 -3.09 -17.41
C GLY A 6 13.15 -1.83 -16.56
N ILE A 7 12.10 -1.13 -16.13
CA ILE A 7 12.26 0.17 -15.43
C ILE A 7 12.42 -0.02 -13.91
N PHE A 8 11.78 -1.04 -13.33
CA PHE A 8 11.81 -1.32 -11.90
C PHE A 8 12.37 -2.72 -11.66
N THR A 9 13.29 -2.83 -10.71
CA THR A 9 13.93 -4.06 -10.27
C THR A 9 13.01 -4.95 -9.42
N SER A 10 11.93 -4.39 -8.88
CA SER A 10 10.93 -5.14 -8.09
C SER A 10 9.54 -4.49 -8.11
N THR A 11 8.53 -5.26 -7.70
CA THR A 11 7.17 -4.75 -7.45
C THR A 11 7.16 -3.74 -6.29
N THR A 12 8.04 -3.92 -5.30
CA THR A 12 8.25 -2.96 -4.21
C THR A 12 8.74 -1.63 -4.73
N GLU A 13 9.76 -1.62 -5.59
CA GLU A 13 10.31 -0.40 -6.19
C GLU A 13 9.27 0.32 -7.05
N ARG A 14 8.51 -0.44 -7.87
CA ARG A 14 7.39 0.11 -8.65
C ARG A 14 6.33 0.77 -7.76
N THR A 15 5.99 0.13 -6.64
CA THR A 15 4.98 0.65 -5.70
C THR A 15 5.49 1.92 -5.01
N ALA A 16 6.73 1.91 -4.53
CA ALA A 16 7.37 3.08 -3.94
C ALA A 16 7.41 4.26 -4.93
N TRP A 17 7.75 3.98 -6.20
CA TRP A 17 7.73 4.98 -7.26
C TRP A 17 6.33 5.55 -7.49
N ASN A 18 5.31 4.70 -7.60
CA ASN A 18 3.93 5.15 -7.81
C ASN A 18 3.45 6.06 -6.68
N ILE A 19 3.73 5.69 -5.42
CA ILE A 19 3.39 6.53 -4.26
C ILE A 19 4.11 7.87 -4.38
N THR A 20 5.44 7.85 -4.56
CA THR A 20 6.28 9.04 -4.67
C THR A 20 5.81 9.98 -5.80
N ALA A 21 5.56 9.42 -6.98
CA ALA A 21 5.10 10.17 -8.15
C ALA A 21 3.78 10.90 -7.89
N ARG A 22 2.82 10.28 -7.18
CA ARG A 22 1.56 10.94 -6.79
C ARG A 22 1.79 12.13 -5.88
N HIS A 23 2.69 12.02 -4.90
CA HIS A 23 3.02 13.11 -3.98
C HIS A 23 3.78 14.24 -4.68
N LEU A 24 4.77 13.92 -5.50
CA LEU A 24 5.53 14.91 -6.27
C LEU A 24 4.62 15.69 -7.23
N ALA A 25 3.69 15.01 -7.92
CA ALA A 25 2.71 15.66 -8.80
C ALA A 25 1.80 16.66 -8.05
N ARG A 26 1.61 16.49 -6.73
CA ARG A 26 0.87 17.41 -5.87
C ARG A 26 1.74 18.51 -5.24
N GLY A 27 3.03 18.57 -5.59
CA GLY A 27 3.98 19.52 -5.02
C GLY A 27 4.35 19.22 -3.56
N GLN A 28 4.13 17.99 -3.11
CA GLN A 28 4.41 17.58 -1.74
C GLN A 28 5.92 17.58 -1.48
N LYS A 29 6.34 18.28 -0.42
CA LYS A 29 7.74 18.35 0.03
C LYS A 29 8.02 17.55 1.30
N ASP A 30 6.97 17.21 2.05
CA ASP A 30 7.07 16.45 3.28
C ASP A 30 6.95 14.93 2.99
N PRO A 31 8.00 14.14 3.28
CA PRO A 31 7.97 12.70 3.08
C PRO A 31 7.08 11.95 4.08
N VAL A 32 6.67 12.55 5.21
CA VAL A 32 5.86 11.87 6.23
C VAL A 32 4.54 11.38 5.65
N ILE A 33 3.84 12.23 4.91
CA ILE A 33 2.56 11.85 4.30
C ILE A 33 2.76 10.75 3.24
N MET A 34 3.87 10.77 2.51
CA MET A 34 4.23 9.72 1.55
C MET A 34 4.44 8.36 2.23
N ILE A 35 5.08 8.37 3.41
CA ILE A 35 5.28 7.17 4.23
C ILE A 35 3.95 6.65 4.77
N ILE A 36 3.08 7.55 5.27
CA ILE A 36 1.73 7.19 5.72
C ILE A 36 0.97 6.50 4.58
N ASP A 37 0.91 7.10 3.39
CA ASP A 37 0.24 6.50 2.23
C ASP A 37 0.79 5.10 1.89
N GLY A 38 2.11 4.90 2.01
CA GLY A 38 2.71 3.58 1.80
C GLY A 38 2.31 2.53 2.85
N ILE A 39 2.23 2.93 4.12
CA ILE A 39 1.78 2.04 5.20
C ILE A 39 0.30 1.67 5.01
N GLU A 40 -0.54 2.64 4.65
CA GLU A 40 -1.98 2.41 4.39
C GLU A 40 -2.20 1.48 3.18
N GLU A 41 -1.39 1.63 2.12
CA GLU A 41 -1.45 0.76 0.94
C GLU A 41 -1.10 -0.70 1.29
N GLU A 42 -0.01 -0.92 2.04
CA GLU A 42 0.38 -2.27 2.45
C GLU A 42 -0.65 -2.88 3.41
N ARG A 43 -1.23 -2.10 4.31
CA ARG A 43 -2.31 -2.57 5.18
C ARG A 43 -3.52 -3.05 4.38
N ARG A 44 -3.96 -2.27 3.39
CA ARG A 44 -5.04 -2.66 2.47
C ARG A 44 -4.70 -3.95 1.74
N ARG A 45 -3.48 -4.06 1.22
CA ARG A 45 -3.00 -5.28 0.55
C ARG A 45 -3.04 -6.50 1.45
N CYS A 46 -2.64 -6.38 2.72
CA CYS A 46 -2.73 -7.47 3.69
C CYS A 46 -4.19 -7.91 3.92
N ILE A 47 -5.13 -6.97 3.99
CA ILE A 47 -6.57 -7.28 4.09
C ILE A 47 -7.05 -8.02 2.83
N GLU A 48 -6.70 -7.53 1.64
CA GLU A 48 -7.07 -8.16 0.37
C GLU A 48 -6.52 -9.59 0.26
N LEU A 49 -5.28 -9.81 0.71
CA LEU A 49 -4.67 -11.14 0.77
C LEU A 49 -5.39 -12.06 1.75
N LEU A 50 -5.76 -11.55 2.93
CA LEU A 50 -6.54 -12.31 3.91
C LEU A 50 -7.90 -12.72 3.33
N GLN A 51 -8.61 -11.79 2.70
CA GLN A 51 -9.90 -12.05 2.06
C GLN A 51 -9.77 -13.01 0.86
N ALA A 52 -8.70 -12.90 0.08
CA ALA A 52 -8.44 -13.82 -1.03
C ALA A 52 -8.17 -15.25 -0.54
N PHE A 53 -7.52 -15.40 0.61
CA PHE A 53 -7.20 -16.70 1.20
C PHE A 53 -8.37 -17.32 1.96
N ALA A 54 -9.05 -16.54 2.80
CA ALA A 54 -10.07 -17.02 3.75
C ALA A 54 -11.52 -16.78 3.29
N GLY A 55 -11.73 -16.05 2.19
CA GLY A 55 -13.04 -15.66 1.69
C GLY A 55 -13.42 -14.23 2.08
N ARG A 56 -14.39 -13.64 1.36
CA ARG A 56 -14.80 -12.24 1.56
C ARG A 56 -15.42 -11.96 2.93
N ASP A 57 -16.00 -12.98 3.55
CA ASP A 57 -16.68 -12.88 4.84
C ASP A 57 -15.75 -13.21 6.02
N VAL A 58 -14.43 -13.26 5.80
CA VAL A 58 -13.47 -13.46 6.88
C VAL A 58 -13.51 -12.27 7.85
N ASP A 59 -13.53 -12.57 9.14
CA ASP A 59 -13.36 -11.57 10.18
C ASP A 59 -11.97 -10.94 10.06
N ILE A 60 -11.92 -9.66 9.68
CA ILE A 60 -10.69 -8.90 9.61
C ILE A 60 -10.32 -8.46 11.04
N PRO A 61 -9.12 -8.78 11.55
CA PRO A 61 -8.69 -8.33 12.86
C PRO A 61 -8.78 -6.80 12.99
N ALA A 62 -9.30 -6.32 14.12
CA ALA A 62 -9.57 -4.89 14.33
C ALA A 62 -8.31 -4.02 14.16
N PHE A 63 -7.13 -4.49 14.56
CA PHE A 63 -5.85 -3.78 14.38
C PHE A 63 -5.44 -3.60 12.91
N MET A 64 -5.96 -4.43 11.99
CA MET A 64 -5.74 -4.29 10.56
C MET A 64 -6.68 -3.26 9.93
N VAL A 65 -7.78 -2.91 10.59
CA VAL A 65 -8.73 -1.88 10.13
C VAL A 65 -8.43 -0.54 10.79
N ASP A 66 -8.18 -0.55 12.09
CA ASP A 66 -7.83 0.61 12.89
C ASP A 66 -6.49 0.38 13.60
N PRO A 67 -5.40 1.05 13.16
CA PRO A 67 -4.09 0.91 13.79
C PRO A 67 -4.04 1.43 15.24
N ASN A 68 -5.05 2.18 15.68
CA ASN A 68 -5.17 2.66 17.06
C ASN A 68 -6.04 1.77 17.94
N HIS A 69 -6.54 0.64 17.42
CA HIS A 69 -7.34 -0.29 18.19
C HIS A 69 -6.53 -0.85 19.38
N GLN A 70 -6.94 -0.50 20.59
CA GLN A 70 -6.37 -1.04 21.82
C GLN A 70 -7.10 -2.35 22.18
N LEU A 71 -6.31 -3.38 22.50
CA LEU A 71 -6.77 -4.73 22.89
C LEU A 71 -7.49 -4.73 24.24
#